data_AF-A0A7K5MLN0-F1
#
_entry.id   AF-A0A7K5MLN0-F1
#
_cell.length_a   1.000
_cell.length_b   1.000
_cell.length_c   1.000
_cell.angle_alpha   90.00
_cell.angle_beta   90.00
_cell.angle_gamma   90.00
#
_symmetry.space_group_name_H-M   'P 1'
#
loop_
_entity.id
_entity.type
_entity.pdbx_description
1 polymer ?
#
loop_
_entity_poly.entity_id
_entity_poly.type
_entity_poly.pdbx_seq_one_letter_code
_entity_poly.pdbx_strand_id
1 'polypeptide(L)' 'RAERERADEAPMPMVFLCAGCRRPVGDTSSWVSNDEQSGCILLRSAAASVAVDPERKISNLPGECG' A
#
# COMPACT_ATOMS: atom_id res chain seq x y z
N ARG A 1 -1.65 29.27 -15.93
CA ARG A 1 -2.88 29.74 -15.25
C ARG A 1 -3.92 28.62 -15.01
N ALA A 2 -3.78 27.42 -15.61
CA ALA A 2 -4.70 26.29 -15.41
C ALA A 2 -4.33 25.33 -14.26
N GLU A 3 -3.12 25.42 -13.69
CA GLU A 3 -2.68 24.50 -12.61
C GLU A 3 -3.20 24.88 -11.21
N ARG A 4 -3.68 26.11 -11.03
CA ARG A 4 -4.00 26.66 -9.69
C ARG A 4 -5.45 26.43 -9.25
N GLU A 5 -6.32 25.94 -10.14
CA GLU A 5 -7.74 25.65 -9.83
C GLU A 5 -7.97 24.22 -9.37
N ARG A 6 -6.95 23.35 -9.44
CA ARG A 6 -7.01 21.96 -8.95
C ARG A 6 -6.61 21.79 -7.49
N ALA A 7 -6.39 22.90 -6.77
CA ALA A 7 -5.90 22.92 -5.40
C ALA A 7 -7.01 22.74 -4.34
N ASP A 8 -8.28 22.88 -4.73
CA ASP A 8 -9.45 22.68 -3.86
C ASP A 8 -10.09 21.28 -4.00
N GLU A 9 -9.61 20.46 -4.93
CA GLU A 9 -10.03 19.07 -5.03
C GLU A 9 -9.08 18.23 -4.20
N ALA A 10 -9.60 17.61 -3.14
CA ALA A 10 -8.82 16.68 -2.33
C ALA A 10 -8.11 15.71 -3.26
N PRO A 11 -6.79 15.48 -3.09
CA PRO A 11 -6.04 14.64 -4.01
C PRO A 11 -6.72 13.28 -4.11
N MET A 12 -7.17 12.93 -5.32
CA MET A 12 -7.80 11.64 -5.55
C MET A 12 -6.83 10.54 -5.12
N PRO A 13 -7.29 9.55 -4.33
CA PRO A 13 -6.42 8.50 -3.84
C PRO A 13 -5.87 7.68 -5.02
N MET A 14 -4.61 7.30 -4.92
CA MET A 14 -4.00 6.39 -5.87
C MET A 14 -4.37 4.96 -5.47
N VAL A 15 -4.70 4.12 -6.47
CA VAL A 15 -5.03 2.71 -6.27
C VAL A 15 -3.82 1.86 -6.64
N PHE A 16 -3.47 0.91 -5.77
CA PHE A 16 -2.42 -0.07 -6.01
C PHE A 16 -3.04 -1.32 -6.65
N LEU A 17 -2.43 -1.80 -7.74
CA LEU A 17 -2.89 -2.97 -8.47
C LEU A 17 -1.86 -4.10 -8.37
N CYS A 18 -2.33 -5.34 -8.30
CA CYS A 18 -1.48 -6.51 -8.47
C CYS A 18 -0.87 -6.51 -9.87
N ALA A 19 0.46 -6.55 -9.97
CA ALA A 19 1.17 -6.50 -11.26
C ALA A 19 0.79 -7.65 -12.22
N GLY A 20 0.46 -8.84 -11.68
CA GLY A 20 0.08 -10.00 -12.48
C GLY A 20 -1.35 -9.93 -13.02
N CYS A 21 -2.33 -9.81 -12.12
CA CYS A 21 -3.76 -9.92 -12.47
C CYS A 21 -4.52 -8.60 -12.59
N ARG A 22 -3.86 -7.47 -12.30
CA ARG A 22 -4.42 -6.10 -12.33
C ARG A 22 -5.59 -5.84 -11.37
N ARG A 23 -5.89 -6.76 -10.44
CA ARG A 23 -6.90 -6.54 -9.40
C ARG A 23 -6.40 -5.51 -8.38
N PRO A 24 -7.28 -4.64 -7.85
CA PRO A 24 -6.93 -3.75 -6.74
C PRO A 24 -6.48 -4.54 -5.51
N VAL A 25 -5.42 -4.06 -4.86
CA VAL A 25 -4.90 -4.62 -3.60
C VAL A 25 -4.98 -3.63 -2.44
N GLY A 26 -5.13 -2.33 -2.72
CA GLY A 26 -5.28 -1.27 -1.73
C GLY A 26 -5.23 0.11 -2.38
N ASP A 27 -5.22 1.16 -1.57
CA ASP A 27 -5.11 2.54 -2.02
C ASP A 27 -4.47 3.45 -0.95
N THR A 28 -4.17 4.68 -1.32
CA THR A 28 -3.48 5.64 -0.43
C THR A 28 -4.32 6.13 0.75
N SER A 29 -5.63 5.86 0.80
CA SER A 29 -6.47 6.23 1.95
C SER A 29 -6.11 5.43 3.20
N SER A 30 -5.56 4.23 3.03
CA SER A 30 -5.10 3.36 4.13
C SER A 30 -3.59 3.45 4.39
N TRP A 31 -2.88 4.41 3.80
CA TRP A 31 -1.42 4.56 3.96
C TRP A 31 -0.97 4.70 5.42
N VAL A 32 0.17 4.08 5.75
CA VAL A 32 0.87 4.22 7.03
C VAL A 32 2.28 4.78 6.82
N SER A 33 3.14 4.06 6.09
CA SER A 33 4.56 4.42 5.94
C SER A 33 5.18 3.80 4.69
N ASN A 34 6.32 4.36 4.28
CA ASN A 34 7.26 3.76 3.35
C ASN A 34 8.42 3.12 4.09
N ASP A 35 8.78 1.91 3.68
CA ASP A 35 10.04 1.31 4.01
C ASP A 35 10.91 1.25 2.74
N GLU A 36 11.72 2.29 2.55
CA GLU A 36 12.62 2.42 1.41
C GLU A 36 13.73 1.36 1.42
N GLN A 37 14.07 0.80 2.59
CA GLN A 37 15.12 -0.22 2.72
C GLN A 37 14.68 -1.55 2.11
N SER A 38 13.44 -1.96 2.38
CA SER A 38 12.85 -3.18 1.82
C SER A 38 12.12 -2.95 0.49
N GLY A 39 11.94 -1.68 0.08
CA GLY A 39 11.15 -1.33 -1.10
C GLY A 39 9.66 -1.62 -0.92
N CYS A 40 9.17 -1.54 0.32
CA CYS A 40 7.79 -1.88 0.68
C CYS A 40 7.01 -0.66 1.18
N ILE A 41 5.68 -0.74 1.09
CA ILE A 41 4.75 0.20 1.71
C ILE A 41 3.91 -0.53 2.76
N LEU A 42 3.55 0.17 3.83
CA LEU A 42 2.64 -0.34 4.85
C LEU A 42 1.28 0.35 4.73
N LEU A 43 0.23 -0.45 4.66
CA LEU A 43 -1.17 -0.01 4.66
C LEU A 43 -1.90 -0.54 5.89
N ARG A 44 -2.84 0.21 6.46
CA ARG A 44 -3.71 -0.22 7.56
C ARG A 44 -4.66 -1.33 7.13
N SER A 45 -5.02 -1.41 5.85
CA SER A 45 -5.94 -2.40 5.30
C SER A 45 -5.61 -2.70 3.85
N ALA A 46 -5.98 -3.91 3.41
CA ALA A 46 -5.91 -4.35 2.02
C ALA A 46 -7.33 -4.57 1.45
N ALA A 47 -7.44 -4.72 0.13
CA ALA A 47 -8.69 -5.13 -0.51
C ALA A 47 -9.11 -6.54 -0.07
N ALA A 48 -10.42 -6.82 0.01
CA ALA A 48 -10.95 -8.11 0.43
C ALA A 48 -10.57 -9.30 -0.50
N SER A 49 -10.09 -9.00 -1.70
CA SER A 49 -9.55 -9.97 -2.66
C SER A 49 -8.14 -10.47 -2.29
N VAL A 50 -7.46 -9.82 -1.34
CA VAL A 50 -6.14 -10.21 -0.85
C VAL A 50 -6.31 -11.20 0.28
N ALA A 51 -5.71 -12.38 0.14
CA ALA A 51 -5.67 -13.40 1.18
C ALA A 51 -4.29 -13.42 1.85
N VAL A 52 -4.28 -13.70 3.16
CA VAL A 52 -3.06 -13.97 3.91
C VAL A 52 -2.77 -15.46 3.82
N ASP A 53 -1.55 -15.81 3.44
CA ASP A 53 -1.11 -17.21 3.43
C ASP A 53 -1.17 -17.77 4.87
N PRO A 54 -1.75 -18.97 5.09
CA PRO A 54 -1.83 -19.57 6.43
C PRO A 54 -0.46 -19.92 7.03
N GLU A 55 0.57 -20.07 6.21
CA GLU A 55 1.93 -20.34 6.68
C GLU A 55 2.56 -19.08 7.30
N ARG A 56 2.82 -19.10 8.62
CA ARG A 56 3.55 -18.01 9.28
C ARG A 56 5.06 -18.14 9.06
N LYS A 57 5.62 -17.20 8.30
CA LYS A 57 7.07 -17.05 8.09
C LYS A 57 7.63 -15.99 9.03
N ILE A 58 8.75 -16.28 9.68
CA ILE A 58 9.41 -15.36 10.63
C ILE A 58 10.63 -14.75 9.95
N SER A 59 10.78 -13.43 10.05
CA SER A 59 11.98 -12.74 9.55
C SER A 59 13.20 -13.09 10.40
N ASN A 60 14.35 -13.21 9.74
CA ASN A 60 15.65 -13.37 10.42
C ASN A 60 16.39 -12.03 10.56
N LEU A 61 15.78 -10.92 10.15
CA LEU A 61 16.41 -9.60 10.24
C LEU A 61 16.33 -9.05 11.68
N PRO A 62 17.40 -8.37 12.17
CA PRO A 62 17.40 -7.78 13.50
C PRO A 62 16.29 -6.73 13.65
N GLY A 63 15.47 -6.85 14.70
CA GLY A 63 14.42 -5.87 15.02
C GLY A 63 13.07 -6.12 14.35
N GLU A 64 12.96 -7.13 13.48
CA GLU A 64 11.69 -7.58 12.91
C GLU A 64 11.17 -8.78 13.73
N CYS A 65 10.31 -8.53 14.71
CA CYS A 65 9.68 -9.59 15.50
C CYS A 65 8.28 -9.90 14.94
N GLY A 66 8.04 -11.16 14.60
CA GLY A 66 6.72 -11.67 14.15
C GLY A 66 5.72 -11.86 15.29
#